data_AF-I5BSL9-F1
#
_entry.id   AF-I5BSL9-F1
#
_cell.length_a   1.000
_cell.length_b   1.000
_cell.length_c   1.000
_cell.angle_alpha   90.00
_cell.angle_beta   90.00
_cell.angle_gamma   90.00
#
_symmetry.space_group_name_H-M   'P 1'
#
loop_
_entity.id
_entity.type
_entity.pdbx_description
1 polymer ?
#
loop_
_entity_poly.entity_id
_entity_poly.type
_entity_poly.pdbx_seq_one_letter_code
_entity_poly.pdbx_strand_id
1 'polypeptide(L)'
;MVQEKIKYTINFLTDWHAGSGLSGGAEADAVVIKDREGFPYVPGKTLKGLFVDAFCDFIALGIDGFTQEKKNELLGYYDPVLKRSFQGKLFFSNAELPQVERDAIDARHKYFLFRTISSTAIDSESGDC
;
A
#
# COMPACT_ATOMS: atom_id res chain seq x y z
N MET A 1 2.02 26.48 -9.75
CA MET A 1 3.13 25.77 -9.07
C MET A 1 3.44 24.53 -9.87
N VAL A 2 4.68 24.39 -10.34
CA VAL A 2 5.13 23.16 -11.02
C VAL A 2 5.51 22.17 -9.93
N GLN A 3 4.90 20.99 -9.93
CA GLN A 3 5.20 19.92 -8.99
C GLN A 3 6.11 18.92 -9.67
N GLU A 4 7.27 18.66 -9.08
CA GLU A 4 8.20 17.66 -9.61
C GLU A 4 7.61 16.26 -9.43
N LYS A 5 7.67 15.44 -10.49
CA LYS A 5 7.07 14.11 -10.51
C LYS A 5 8.17 13.05 -10.44
N ILE A 6 8.16 12.29 -9.34
CA ILE A 6 8.99 11.10 -9.20
C ILE A 6 8.22 9.92 -9.77
N LYS A 7 8.84 9.20 -10.71
CA LYS A 7 8.35 7.92 -11.22
C LYS A 7 9.19 6.80 -10.64
N TYR A 8 8.54 5.79 -10.09
CA TYR A 8 9.20 4.61 -9.55
C TYR A 8 8.40 3.35 -9.92
N THR A 9 9.07 2.21 -9.86
CA THR A 9 8.48 0.89 -10.12
C THR A 9 8.56 0.06 -8.85
N ILE A 10 7.46 -0.63 -8.52
CA ILE A 10 7.42 -1.57 -7.41
C ILE A 10 7.57 -2.97 -8.01
N ASN A 11 8.63 -3.67 -7.60
CA ASN A 11 8.84 -5.07 -7.96
C ASN A 11 8.44 -5.94 -6.78
N PHE A 12 7.41 -6.74 -6.94
CA PHE A 12 7.04 -7.74 -5.94
C PHE A 12 7.98 -8.93 -6.03
N LEU A 13 8.80 -9.13 -4.99
CA LEU A 13 9.73 -10.26 -4.91
C LEU A 13 9.07 -11.53 -4.35
N THR A 14 7.96 -11.35 -3.64
CA THR A 14 7.12 -12.40 -3.07
C THR A 14 5.65 -12.01 -3.26
N ASP A 15 4.75 -12.96 -2.98
CA ASP A 15 3.31 -12.68 -2.96
C ASP A 15 3.01 -11.47 -2.04
N TRP A 16 2.19 -10.54 -2.52
CA TRP A 16 1.79 -9.35 -1.78
C TRP A 16 0.28 -9.21 -1.74
N HIS A 17 -0.24 -8.90 -0.55
CA HIS A 17 -1.66 -8.66 -0.34
C HIS A 17 -1.92 -7.17 -0.08
N ALA A 18 -2.34 -6.45 -1.12
CA ALA A 18 -2.94 -5.12 -0.93
C ALA A 18 -4.42 -5.30 -0.55
N GLY A 19 -4.70 -5.38 0.76
CA GLY A 19 -6.05 -5.65 1.27
C GLY A 19 -7.07 -4.62 0.80
N SER A 20 -8.21 -5.08 0.30
CA SER A 20 -9.33 -4.22 -0.10
C SER A 20 -10.12 -3.66 1.08
N GLY A 21 -9.93 -4.23 2.28
CA GLY A 21 -10.78 -3.99 3.46
C GLY A 21 -12.13 -4.71 3.38
N LEU A 22 -12.33 -5.58 2.38
CA LEU A 22 -13.52 -6.40 2.17
C LEU A 22 -13.14 -7.89 2.29
N SER A 23 -14.00 -8.68 2.94
CA SER A 23 -13.93 -10.15 2.87
C SER A 23 -14.58 -10.65 1.58
N GLY A 24 -14.07 -11.75 1.04
CA GLY A 24 -14.56 -12.37 -0.20
C GLY A 24 -15.79 -13.25 -0.01
N GLY A 25 -16.48 -13.14 1.14
CA GLY A 25 -17.50 -14.10 1.53
C GLY A 25 -16.90 -15.47 1.83
N ALA A 26 -17.41 -16.53 1.19
CA ALA A 26 -17.03 -17.92 1.46
C ALA A 26 -15.75 -18.39 0.75
N GLU A 27 -15.21 -17.63 -0.22
CA GLU A 27 -14.06 -18.06 -1.02
C GLU A 27 -12.70 -17.66 -0.45
N ALA A 28 -12.63 -16.52 0.25
CA ALA A 28 -11.41 -16.06 0.89
C ALA A 28 -11.71 -15.04 1.99
N ASP A 29 -11.01 -15.15 3.12
CA ASP A 29 -11.14 -14.25 4.26
C ASP A 29 -10.66 -12.83 3.94
N ALA A 30 -9.78 -12.68 2.95
CA ALA A 30 -9.29 -11.39 2.50
C ALA A 30 -9.05 -11.39 0.98
N VAL A 31 -9.46 -10.29 0.31
CA VAL A 31 -9.35 -10.14 -1.14
C VAL A 31 -8.34 -9.04 -1.49
N VAL A 32 -7.60 -9.22 -2.58
CA VAL A 32 -6.71 -8.20 -3.13
C VAL A 32 -7.53 -7.09 -3.80
N ILE A 33 -7.13 -5.84 -3.60
CA ILE A 33 -7.78 -4.70 -4.23
C ILE A 33 -7.54 -4.68 -5.75
N LYS A 34 -8.61 -4.44 -6.51
CA LYS A 34 -8.59 -4.42 -7.98
C LYS A 34 -9.19 -3.12 -8.50
N ASP A 35 -8.71 -2.65 -9.64
CA ASP A 35 -9.31 -1.50 -10.33
C ASP A 35 -10.60 -1.90 -11.06
N ARG A 36 -11.22 -0.93 -11.76
CA ARG A 36 -12.47 -1.15 -12.50
C ARG A 36 -12.34 -2.16 -13.63
N GLU A 37 -11.12 -2.42 -14.10
CA GLU A 37 -10.81 -3.36 -15.17
C GLU A 37 -10.35 -4.73 -14.64
N GLY A 38 -10.34 -4.90 -13.31
CA GLY A 38 -9.99 -6.14 -12.63
C GLY A 38 -8.48 -6.37 -12.44
N PHE A 39 -7.63 -5.37 -12.69
CA PHE A 39 -6.19 -5.47 -12.46
C PHE A 39 -5.82 -5.12 -11.02
N PRO A 40 -4.77 -5.74 -10.44
CA PRO A 40 -4.29 -5.34 -9.13
C PRO A 40 -3.66 -3.95 -9.20
N TYR A 41 -3.79 -3.18 -8.12
CA TYR A 41 -3.10 -1.92 -7.97
C TYR A 41 -2.74 -1.69 -6.50
N VAL A 42 -1.74 -0.85 -6.25
CA VAL A 42 -1.41 -0.41 -4.88
C VAL A 42 -1.99 0.99 -4.67
N PRO A 43 -2.89 1.18 -3.70
CA PRO A 43 -3.47 2.49 -3.43
C PRO A 43 -2.42 3.53 -3.03
N GLY A 44 -2.54 4.76 -3.53
CA GLY A 44 -1.67 5.86 -3.13
C GLY A 44 -1.69 6.12 -1.62
N LYS A 45 -2.83 5.87 -0.96
CA LYS A 45 -2.96 5.93 0.50
C LYS A 45 -2.09 4.89 1.23
N THR A 46 -1.97 3.68 0.67
CA THR A 46 -1.16 2.60 1.24
C THR A 46 0.32 2.95 1.11
N LEU A 47 0.72 3.45 -0.06
CA LEU A 47 2.08 3.94 -0.30
C LEU A 47 2.42 5.08 0.66
N LYS A 48 1.52 6.06 0.82
CA LYS A 48 1.70 7.12 1.81
C LYS A 48 1.88 6.56 3.23
N GLY A 49 1.08 5.57 3.62
CA GLY A 49 1.19 4.91 4.93
C GLY A 49 2.57 4.30 5.16
N LEU A 50 3.05 3.49 4.21
CA LEU A 50 4.40 2.89 4.28
C LEU A 50 5.50 3.94 4.43
N PHE A 51 5.39 5.07 3.71
CA PHE A 51 6.35 6.16 3.83
C PHE A 51 6.23 6.87 5.19
N VAL A 52 5.03 7.03 5.75
CA VAL A 52 4.84 7.58 7.10
C VAL A 52 5.49 6.69 8.14
N ASP A 53 5.27 5.37 8.08
CA ASP A 53 5.82 4.40 9.02
C ASP A 53 7.36 4.40 8.96
N ALA A 54 7.93 4.31 7.76
CA ALA A 54 9.38 4.41 7.57
C ALA A 54 9.96 5.74 8.08
N PHE A 55 9.26 6.86 7.88
CA PHE A 55 9.70 8.16 8.41
C PHE A 55 9.69 8.18 9.94
N CYS A 56 8.69 7.57 10.57
CA CYS A 56 8.62 7.43 12.03
C CYS A 56 9.77 6.56 12.56
N ASP A 57 10.07 5.45 11.89
CA ASP A 57 11.19 4.58 12.26
C ASP A 57 12.53 5.33 12.16
N PHE A 58 12.74 6.09 11.09
CA PHE A 58 13.97 6.87 10.90
C PHE A 58 14.13 7.99 11.94
N ILE A 59 13.03 8.64 12.34
CA ILE A 59 13.04 9.59 13.46
C ILE A 59 13.42 8.87 14.76
N ALA A 60 12.80 7.72 15.03
CA ALA A 60 13.04 6.95 16.26
C ALA A 60 14.49 6.43 16.36
N LEU A 61 15.08 6.08 15.22
CA LEU A 61 16.48 5.65 15.11
C LEU A 61 17.49 6.83 15.10
N GLY A 62 17.01 8.07 15.07
CA GLY A 62 17.88 9.26 15.05
C GLY A 62 18.66 9.42 13.75
N ILE A 63 18.11 8.99 12.61
CA ILE A 63 18.78 9.14 11.31
C ILE A 63 18.79 10.62 10.90
N ASP A 64 19.98 11.14 10.61
CA ASP A 64 20.16 12.52 10.19
C ASP A 64 19.27 12.91 9.00
N GLY A 65 18.64 14.08 9.11
CA GLY A 65 17.75 14.62 8.08
C GLY A 65 16.27 14.21 8.22
N PHE A 66 15.95 13.26 9.11
CA PHE A 66 14.56 12.87 9.41
C PHE A 66 14.11 13.47 10.74
N THR A 67 13.26 14.50 10.67
CA THR A 67 12.67 15.15 11.86
C THR A 67 11.15 15.17 11.81
N GLN A 68 10.51 15.37 12.96
CA GLN A 68 9.06 15.44 13.04
C GLN A 68 8.49 16.65 12.28
N GLU A 69 9.21 17.78 12.24
CA GLU A 69 8.85 18.96 11.45
C GLU A 69 8.87 18.63 9.96
N LYS A 70 9.91 17.93 9.50
CA LYS A 70 10.05 17.53 8.10
C LYS A 70 8.96 16.55 7.68
N LYS A 71 8.61 15.60 8.56
CA LYS A 71 7.49 14.67 8.36
C LYS A 71 6.18 15.44 8.17
N ASN A 72 5.88 16.35 9.08
CA ASN A 72 4.66 17.15 9.05
C ASN A 72 4.58 18.04 7.79
N GLU A 73 5.70 18.63 7.38
CA GLU A 73 5.81 19.43 6.16
C GLU A 73 5.53 18.60 4.90
N LEU A 74 6.11 17.39 4.81
CA LEU A 74 6.05 16.55 3.61
C LEU A 74 4.77 15.74 3.52
N LEU A 75 4.32 15.12 4.62
CA LEU A 75 3.22 14.15 4.63
C LEU A 75 1.91 14.74 5.19
N GLY A 76 2.00 15.89 5.85
CA GLY A 76 0.87 16.52 6.54
C GLY A 76 0.66 15.96 7.94
N TYR A 77 -0.21 16.61 8.71
CA TYR A 77 -0.54 16.20 10.07
C TYR A 77 -1.95 16.66 10.45
N TYR A 78 -2.50 16.05 11.49
CA TYR A 78 -3.74 16.52 12.11
C TYR A 78 -3.41 17.25 13.40
N ASP A 79 -3.95 18.46 13.56
CA ASP A 79 -3.86 19.22 14.79
C ASP A 79 -5.12 18.97 15.63
N PRO A 80 -5.01 18.28 16.78
CA PRO A 80 -6.16 17.96 17.62
C PRO A 80 -6.74 19.17 18.35
N VAL A 81 -5.94 20.23 18.59
CA VAL A 81 -6.39 21.45 19.29
C VAL A 81 -7.22 22.29 18.34
N LEU A 82 -6.73 22.48 17.11
CA LEU A 82 -7.44 23.21 16.06
C LEU A 82 -8.52 22.36 15.36
N LYS A 83 -8.56 21.05 15.64
CA LYS A 83 -9.37 20.04 14.95
C LYS A 83 -9.26 20.12 13.43
N ARG A 84 -8.05 20.38 12.94
CA ARG A 84 -7.79 20.69 11.53
C ARG A 84 -6.68 19.82 10.97
N SER A 85 -6.88 19.32 9.75
CA SER A 85 -5.84 18.65 8.97
C SER A 85 -5.04 19.66 8.17
N PHE A 86 -3.72 19.54 8.25
CA PHE A 86 -2.76 20.28 7.45
C PHE A 86 -2.22 19.37 6.35
N GLN A 87 -2.33 19.82 5.11
CA GLN A 87 -1.92 19.06 3.94
C GLN A 87 -0.39 19.12 3.77
N GLY A 88 0.22 17.96 3.53
CA GLY A 88 1.64 17.86 3.19
C GLY A 88 1.94 18.23 1.73
N LYS A 89 3.23 18.39 1.43
CA LYS A 89 3.72 18.71 0.08
C LYS A 89 3.80 17.50 -0.87
N LEU A 90 3.81 16.28 -0.34
CA LEU A 90 3.89 15.04 -1.13
C LEU A 90 2.50 14.49 -1.47
N PHE A 91 2.36 14.06 -2.73
CA PHE A 91 1.14 13.48 -3.28
C PHE A 91 1.46 12.11 -3.85
N PHE A 92 0.63 11.14 -3.51
CA PHE A 92 0.82 9.74 -3.87
C PHE A 92 -0.33 9.33 -4.79
N SER A 93 -0.01 8.97 -6.03
CA SER A 93 -0.96 8.32 -6.94
C SER A 93 -1.03 6.82 -6.65
N ASN A 94 -2.05 6.16 -7.18
CA ASN A 94 -2.06 4.70 -7.23
C ASN A 94 -0.87 4.21 -8.07
N ALA A 95 -0.26 3.11 -7.64
CA ALA A 95 0.66 2.36 -8.49
C ALA A 95 -0.17 1.31 -9.24
N GLU A 96 -0.14 1.40 -10.56
CA GLU A 96 -0.95 0.62 -11.48
C GLU A 96 -0.03 -0.12 -12.44
N LEU A 97 -0.48 -1.25 -12.99
CA LEU A 97 0.28 -1.91 -14.05
C LEU A 97 0.49 -0.95 -15.23
N PRO A 98 1.70 -0.91 -15.82
CA PRO A 98 1.97 -0.18 -17.05
C PRO A 98 1.01 -0.60 -18.18
N GLN A 99 0.61 0.36 -19.02
CA GLN A 99 -0.36 0.09 -20.10
C GLN A 99 0.10 -1.03 -21.04
N VAL A 100 1.40 -1.09 -21.35
CA VAL A 100 1.99 -2.14 -22.19
C VAL A 100 1.76 -3.53 -21.61
N GLU A 101 1.86 -3.68 -20.29
CA GLU A 101 1.59 -4.96 -19.62
C GLU A 101 0.09 -5.27 -19.59
N ARG A 102 -0.75 -4.25 -19.33
CA ARG A 102 -2.21 -4.41 -19.37
C ARG A 102 -2.69 -4.89 -20.74
N ASP A 103 -2.15 -4.34 -21.82
CA ASP A 103 -2.50 -4.69 -23.19
C ASP A 103 -2.01 -6.11 -23.58
N ALA A 104 -0.90 -6.54 -23.00
CA ALA A 104 -0.36 -7.89 -23.20
C ALA A 104 -1.13 -8.98 -22.43
N ILE A 105 -1.82 -8.61 -21.34
CA ILE A 105 -2.57 -9.53 -20.49
C ILE A 105 -4.02 -9.61 -20.96
N ASP A 106 -4.36 -10.67 -21.69
CA ASP A 106 -5.76 -10.91 -22.08
C ASP A 106 -6.64 -11.26 -20.85
N ALA A 107 -7.97 -11.21 -21.03
CA ALA A 107 -8.93 -11.47 -19.96
C ALA A 107 -8.79 -12.87 -19.32
N ARG A 108 -8.32 -13.88 -20.07
CA ARG A 108 -8.12 -15.25 -19.56
C ARG A 108 -6.89 -15.34 -18.67
N HIS A 109 -5.88 -14.51 -18.90
CA HIS A 109 -4.63 -14.54 -18.14
C HIS A 109 -4.68 -13.68 -16.86
N LYS A 110 -5.64 -12.76 -16.73
CA LYS A 110 -5.79 -11.91 -15.51
C LYS A 110 -5.87 -12.73 -14.22
N TYR A 111 -6.46 -13.92 -14.27
CA TYR A 111 -6.57 -14.80 -13.10
C TYR A 111 -5.22 -15.28 -12.58
N PHE A 112 -4.19 -15.39 -13.43
CA PHE A 112 -2.84 -15.80 -13.03
C PHE A 112 -2.04 -14.71 -12.33
N LEU A 113 -2.55 -13.47 -12.28
CA LEU A 113 -1.98 -12.39 -11.46
C LEU A 113 -2.26 -12.58 -9.96
N PHE A 114 -3.10 -13.56 -9.60
CA PHE A 114 -3.53 -13.80 -8.24
C PHE A 114 -3.33 -15.27 -7.88
N ARG A 115 -2.98 -15.51 -6.62
CA ARG A 115 -2.90 -16.85 -6.04
C ARG A 115 -3.62 -16.86 -4.69
N THR A 116 -4.42 -17.90 -4.46
CA THR A 116 -5.00 -18.16 -3.14
C THR A 116 -3.96 -18.85 -2.27
N ILE A 117 -3.70 -18.29 -1.09
CA ILE A 117 -2.81 -18.85 -0.09
C ILE A 117 -3.64 -19.18 1.14
N SER A 118 -3.60 -20.43 1.59
CA SER A 118 -4.20 -20.86 2.86
C SER A 118 -3.12 -20.83 3.93
N SER A 119 -3.38 -20.16 5.05
CA SER A 119 -2.49 -20.11 6.21
C SER A 119 -3.26 -20.50 7.45
N THR A 120 -2.84 -21.59 8.10
CA THR A 120 -3.46 -22.10 9.33
C THR A 120 -2.54 -21.77 10.50
N ALA A 121 -3.05 -21.09 11.52
CA ALA A 121 -2.28 -20.82 12.73
C ALA A 121 -2.39 -22.06 13.64
N ILE A 122 -1.25 -22.69 13.95
CA ILE A 122 -1.21 -23.81 14.89
C ILE A 122 -1.04 -23.24 16.29
N ASP A 123 -1.93 -23.59 17.21
CA ASP A 123 -1.81 -23.21 18.61
C ASP A 123 -0.64 -23.96 19.27
N SER A 124 0.26 -23.23 19.94
CA SER A 124 1.49 -23.80 20.49
C SER A 124 1.30 -24.63 21.75
N GLU A 125 0.15 -24.51 22.43
CA GLU A 125 -0.15 -25.28 23.64
C GLU A 125 -0.89 -26.60 23.34
N SER A 126 -1.85 -26.58 22.42
CA SER A 126 -2.67 -27.75 22.07
C SER A 126 -2.17 -28.52 20.85
N GLY A 127 -1.41 -27.86 19.95
CA GLY A 127 -0.99 -28.43 18.67
C GLY A 127 -2.13 -28.54 17.64
N ASP A 128 -3.30 -27.98 17.96
CA ASP A 128 -4.46 -27.97 17.07
C ASP A 128 -4.39 -26.79 16.08
N CYS A 129 -4.93 -27.03 14.88
CA CYS A 129 -5.03 -26.09 13.76
C CYS A 129 -6.34 -25.30 13.78
#